data_AF-A0A7J7HD49-F1
#
_entry.id   AF-A0A7J7HD49-F1
#
_cell.length_a   1.000
_cell.length_b   1.000
_cell.length_c   1.000
_cell.angle_alpha   90.00
_cell.angle_beta   90.00
_cell.angle_gamma   90.00
#
_symmetry.space_group_name_H-M   'P 1'
#
loop_
_entity.id
_entity.type
_entity.pdbx_description
1 polymer ?
#
loop_
_entity_poly.entity_id
_entity_poly.type
_entity_poly.pdbx_seq_one_letter_code
_entity_poly.pdbx_strand_id
1 'polypeptide(L)'
;MASIGLSVPPGLTVSTEACEEYQKKNGKKLPDGLWEEILDGLKIVEKEIGAFLGDPSKPLLLSVRSGAAISMPGMMDTVLNLGLNDEVVAGLAAKSGERFAYDSFPDHHPKKQLQLAVQAVFDSWDSPRAIKYRSINQITGLMGTAVNIQCMVFGNMGNTSGTGVLFTRNPSTGEKKLYGEFLVNAQDIEFTVQESRLWMLQCRSGKRTGKGAVKIAVDMVNGGLIDARTAIKMVEPQYLEQILHPQFEDSSTYKDKVIAKGLPASPGAAMGQIVFSADDAEAWHAQGKSVILKKEDQYFIVVQVVVIGDKVISEGEWLSVNGSTGEVILGKRRLSPPTLSGDLETFMSWADKFRHLKVLQPFLL
;
A
#
# COMPACT_ATOMS: atom_id res chain seq x y z
N MET A 1 -14.19 11.27 -3.86
CA MET A 1 -14.65 10.31 -4.88
C MET A 1 -16.18 10.35 -5.02
N ALA A 2 -16.93 10.15 -3.94
CA ALA A 2 -18.40 10.26 -3.97
C ALA A 2 -18.89 11.62 -4.50
N SER A 3 -18.31 12.74 -4.04
CA SER A 3 -18.68 14.10 -4.46
C SER A 3 -18.51 14.42 -5.95
N ILE A 4 -17.71 13.64 -6.67
CA ILE A 4 -17.46 13.82 -8.12
C ILE A 4 -18.20 12.78 -8.97
N GLY A 5 -19.12 12.02 -8.39
CA GLY A 5 -19.99 11.08 -9.11
C GLY A 5 -19.39 9.72 -9.42
N LEU A 6 -18.26 9.34 -8.80
CA LEU A 6 -17.76 7.97 -8.92
C LEU A 6 -18.65 7.01 -8.12
N SER A 7 -18.80 5.77 -8.63
CA SER A 7 -19.54 4.71 -7.94
C SER A 7 -18.77 4.24 -6.70
N VAL A 8 -19.01 4.88 -5.57
CA VAL A 8 -18.38 4.56 -4.27
C VAL A 8 -19.44 3.95 -3.36
N PRO A 9 -19.16 2.82 -2.68
CA PRO A 9 -20.09 2.28 -1.70
C PRO A 9 -20.33 3.30 -0.56
N PRO A 10 -21.59 3.54 -0.16
CA PRO A 10 -21.93 4.42 0.95
C PRO A 10 -21.22 4.04 2.25
N GLY A 11 -20.91 5.04 3.07
CA GLY A 11 -20.17 4.87 4.30
C GLY A 11 -20.04 6.18 5.08
N LEU A 12 -19.29 6.13 6.18
CA LEU A 12 -18.99 7.25 7.05
C LEU A 12 -17.52 7.21 7.51
N THR A 13 -17.00 8.35 7.94
CA THR A 13 -15.63 8.48 8.45
C THR A 13 -15.65 9.09 9.84
N VAL A 14 -15.09 8.37 10.82
CA VAL A 14 -14.80 8.87 12.16
C VAL A 14 -13.47 9.63 12.12
N SER A 15 -13.44 10.86 12.63
CA SER A 15 -12.32 11.78 12.46
C SER A 15 -11.04 11.38 13.22
N THR A 16 -9.91 11.98 12.85
CA THR A 16 -8.65 11.87 13.60
C THR A 16 -8.71 12.56 14.97
N GLU A 17 -9.60 13.54 15.13
CA GLU A 17 -9.86 14.20 16.42
C GLU A 17 -10.44 13.21 17.42
N ALA A 18 -11.42 12.40 17.01
CA ALA A 18 -11.97 11.33 17.84
C ALA A 18 -10.90 10.32 18.29
N CYS A 19 -9.94 10.00 17.41
CA CYS A 19 -8.79 9.17 17.77
C CYS A 19 -7.89 9.85 18.82
N GLU A 20 -7.63 11.15 18.68
CA GLU A 20 -6.82 11.89 19.64
C GLU A 20 -7.50 11.93 21.02
N GLU A 21 -8.81 12.16 21.07
CA GLU A 21 -9.57 12.15 22.32
C GLU A 21 -9.58 10.77 22.98
N TYR A 22 -9.77 9.71 22.18
CA TYR A 22 -9.68 8.33 22.64
C TYR A 22 -8.32 8.05 23.30
N GLN A 23 -7.21 8.48 22.68
CA GLN A 23 -5.86 8.22 23.17
C GLN A 23 -5.50 9.09 24.39
N LYS A 24 -5.76 10.40 24.32
CA LYS A 24 -5.20 11.37 25.27
C LYS A 24 -6.14 11.74 26.41
N LYS A 25 -7.45 11.78 26.17
CA LYS A 25 -8.43 12.33 27.14
C LYS A 25 -9.18 11.23 27.88
N ASN A 26 -9.46 10.11 27.23
CA ASN A 26 -10.42 9.13 27.74
C ASN A 26 -9.80 7.78 28.16
N GLY A 27 -8.47 7.68 28.18
CA GLY A 27 -7.77 6.46 28.64
C GLY A 27 -8.15 5.23 27.81
N LYS A 28 -8.13 5.37 26.47
CA LYS A 28 -8.53 4.33 25.52
C LYS A 28 -10.00 3.91 25.62
N LYS A 29 -10.87 4.88 25.91
CA LYS A 29 -12.33 4.74 25.84
C LYS A 29 -12.87 5.69 24.78
N LEU A 30 -13.97 5.29 24.13
CA LEU A 30 -14.62 6.16 23.14
C LEU A 30 -15.07 7.47 23.81
N PRO A 31 -14.91 8.63 23.14
CA PRO A 31 -15.51 9.88 23.55
C PRO A 31 -17.02 9.78 23.77
N ASP A 32 -17.53 10.54 24.74
CA ASP A 32 -18.96 10.62 25.02
C ASP A 32 -19.70 11.16 23.78
N GLY A 33 -20.82 10.53 23.41
CA GLY A 33 -21.63 10.92 22.24
C GLY A 33 -21.12 10.39 20.90
N LEU A 34 -19.84 10.00 20.79
CA LEU A 34 -19.28 9.51 19.53
C LEU A 34 -19.98 8.25 19.02
N TRP A 35 -20.39 7.37 19.93
CA TRP A 35 -21.06 6.13 19.54
C TRP A 35 -22.43 6.39 18.93
N GLU A 36 -23.17 7.35 19.49
CA GLU A 36 -24.45 7.81 18.99
C GLU A 36 -24.31 8.45 17.60
N GLU A 37 -23.28 9.27 17.39
CA GLU A 37 -22.96 9.85 16.08
C GLU A 37 -22.64 8.78 15.02
N ILE A 38 -21.86 7.76 15.40
CA ILE A 38 -21.57 6.61 14.51
C ILE A 38 -22.87 5.90 14.13
N LEU A 39 -23.76 5.67 15.10
CA LEU A 39 -25.05 5.01 14.84
C LEU A 39 -25.97 5.87 13.96
N ASP A 40 -25.97 7.19 14.13
CA ASP A 40 -26.75 8.09 13.29
C ASP A 40 -26.22 8.13 11.85
N GLY A 41 -24.91 8.14 11.65
CA GLY A 41 -24.31 7.98 10.33
C GLY A 41 -24.64 6.61 9.71
N LEU A 42 -24.64 5.54 10.50
CA LEU A 42 -25.00 4.20 10.03
C LEU A 42 -26.46 4.14 9.53
N LYS A 43 -27.40 4.80 10.21
CA LYS A 43 -28.81 4.87 9.75
C LYS A 43 -28.93 5.50 8.37
N ILE A 44 -28.09 6.47 8.03
CA ILE A 44 -28.05 7.08 6.70
C ILE A 44 -27.62 6.04 5.66
N VAL A 45 -26.55 5.29 5.95
CA VAL A 45 -26.05 4.20 5.10
C VAL A 45 -27.11 3.11 4.91
N GLU A 46 -27.74 2.68 5.99
CA GLU A 46 -28.82 1.67 5.98
C GLU A 46 -29.99 2.11 5.10
N LYS A 47 -30.41 3.37 5.21
CA LYS A 47 -31.48 3.95 4.40
C LYS A 47 -31.13 4.03 2.92
N GLU A 48 -29.89 4.41 2.60
CA GLU A 48 -29.43 4.55 1.21
C GLU A 48 -29.33 3.19 0.51
N ILE A 49 -28.86 2.17 1.21
CA ILE A 49 -28.72 0.81 0.68
C ILE A 49 -30.04 0.02 0.74
N GLY A 50 -30.91 0.32 1.70
CA GLY A 50 -32.10 -0.48 1.97
C GLY A 50 -31.78 -1.82 2.65
N ALA A 51 -30.68 -1.89 3.40
CA ALA A 51 -30.22 -3.04 4.17
C ALA A 51 -29.84 -2.60 5.58
N PHE A 52 -29.92 -3.50 6.56
CA PHE A 52 -29.77 -3.19 7.98
C PHE A 52 -28.72 -4.07 8.66
N LEU A 53 -27.94 -3.47 9.56
CA LEU A 53 -26.87 -4.17 10.25
C LEU A 53 -27.46 -5.18 11.24
N GLY A 54 -27.23 -6.46 10.97
CA GLY A 54 -27.75 -7.57 11.78
C GLY A 54 -29.15 -8.05 11.41
N ASP A 55 -29.75 -7.58 10.32
CA ASP A 55 -31.01 -8.12 9.78
C ASP A 55 -30.75 -9.27 8.80
N PRO A 56 -31.17 -10.51 9.09
CA PRO A 56 -30.94 -11.65 8.20
C PRO A 56 -31.67 -11.55 6.84
N SER A 57 -32.77 -10.81 6.76
CA SER A 57 -33.58 -10.68 5.55
C SER A 57 -32.99 -9.67 4.57
N LYS A 58 -32.37 -8.61 5.09
CA LYS A 58 -31.73 -7.54 4.32
C LYS A 58 -30.40 -7.19 4.96
N PRO A 59 -29.39 -8.08 4.89
CA PRO A 59 -28.17 -7.91 5.66
C PRO A 59 -27.30 -6.79 5.09
N LEU A 60 -26.95 -5.84 5.96
CA LEU A 60 -25.87 -4.89 5.71
C LEU A 60 -24.57 -5.42 6.33
N LEU A 61 -23.57 -5.63 5.49
CA LEU A 61 -22.21 -5.94 5.92
C LEU A 61 -21.32 -4.72 5.71
N LEU A 62 -20.36 -4.53 6.62
CA LEU A 62 -19.48 -3.37 6.65
C LEU A 62 -18.02 -3.80 6.51
N SER A 63 -17.21 -2.92 5.93
CA SER A 63 -15.76 -2.91 6.11
C SER A 63 -15.35 -1.78 7.04
N VAL A 64 -14.34 -2.03 7.86
CA VAL A 64 -13.73 -1.04 8.74
C VAL A 64 -12.26 -0.90 8.38
N ARG A 65 -11.85 0.33 8.03
CA ARG A 65 -10.51 0.63 7.52
C ARG A 65 -9.89 1.80 8.26
N SER A 66 -8.61 1.66 8.59
CA SER A 66 -7.80 2.77 9.12
C SER A 66 -7.49 3.80 8.01
N GLY A 67 -7.40 5.08 8.37
CA GLY A 67 -7.13 6.17 7.43
C GLY A 67 -6.40 7.35 8.08
N ALA A 68 -5.08 7.31 8.14
CA ALA A 68 -4.28 8.45 8.58
C ALA A 68 -4.07 9.48 7.45
N ALA A 69 -3.69 10.71 7.80
CA ALA A 69 -3.43 11.79 6.85
C ALA A 69 -2.32 11.45 5.83
N ILE A 70 -1.39 10.56 6.22
CA ILE A 70 -0.32 10.02 5.38
C ILE A 70 -0.27 8.50 5.50
N SER A 71 0.41 7.83 4.55
CA SER A 71 0.57 6.37 4.56
C SER A 71 1.32 5.91 5.81
N MET A 72 0.68 5.06 6.62
CA MET A 72 1.20 4.59 7.90
C MET A 72 1.20 3.05 7.98
N PRO A 73 2.36 2.37 7.98
CA PRO A 73 2.44 0.93 8.22
C PRO A 73 2.24 0.60 9.71
N GLY A 74 1.67 -0.57 9.99
CA GLY A 74 1.41 -1.03 11.37
C GLY A 74 0.09 -0.55 11.95
N MET A 75 -0.75 0.10 11.14
CA MET A 75 -2.16 0.31 11.44
C MET A 75 -2.93 -1.02 11.30
N MET A 76 -4.10 -1.10 11.94
CA MET A 76 -4.97 -2.27 11.85
C MET A 76 -5.26 -2.61 10.38
N ASP A 77 -5.13 -3.89 10.06
CA ASP A 77 -5.56 -4.42 8.76
C ASP A 77 -7.06 -4.21 8.57
N THR A 78 -7.49 -4.16 7.31
CA THR A 78 -8.90 -3.95 6.98
C THR A 78 -9.73 -5.12 7.51
N VAL A 79 -10.77 -4.82 8.29
CA VAL A 79 -11.79 -5.80 8.66
C VAL A 79 -12.86 -5.79 7.56
N LEU A 80 -13.11 -6.95 6.96
CA LEU A 80 -14.21 -7.16 6.00
C LEU A 80 -15.33 -7.95 6.66
N ASN A 81 -16.52 -7.89 6.05
CA ASN A 81 -17.69 -8.70 6.42
C ASN A 81 -18.16 -8.52 7.87
N LEU A 82 -17.90 -7.34 8.45
CA LEU A 82 -18.40 -7.01 9.78
C LEU A 82 -19.92 -6.95 9.74
N GLY A 83 -20.55 -7.66 10.68
CA GLY A 83 -22.00 -7.76 10.81
C GLY A 83 -22.58 -9.16 10.60
N LEU A 84 -21.74 -10.14 10.29
CA LEU A 84 -22.13 -11.54 10.26
C LEU A 84 -22.36 -12.09 11.68
N ASN A 85 -23.36 -12.94 11.81
CA ASN A 85 -23.70 -13.78 12.95
C ASN A 85 -24.43 -15.04 12.41
N ASP A 86 -24.82 -15.99 13.26
CA ASP A 86 -25.42 -17.25 12.80
C ASP A 86 -26.65 -17.04 11.91
N GLU A 87 -27.52 -16.12 12.30
CA GLU A 87 -28.77 -15.82 11.59
C GLU A 87 -28.49 -15.11 10.26
N VAL A 88 -27.56 -14.15 10.25
CA VAL A 88 -27.16 -13.38 9.07
C VAL A 88 -26.40 -14.26 8.06
N VAL A 89 -25.57 -15.21 8.53
CA VAL A 89 -24.89 -16.17 7.67
C VAL A 89 -25.89 -17.07 6.97
N ALA A 90 -26.95 -17.54 7.65
CA ALA A 90 -28.00 -18.31 7.01
C ALA A 90 -28.74 -17.51 5.92
N GLY A 91 -29.06 -16.23 6.18
CA GLY A 91 -29.66 -15.33 5.19
C GLY A 91 -28.72 -15.05 4.00
N LEU A 92 -27.44 -14.84 4.27
CA LEU A 92 -26.41 -14.61 3.26
C LEU A 92 -26.17 -15.87 2.40
N ALA A 93 -26.17 -17.05 3.01
CA ALA A 93 -26.07 -18.34 2.34
C ALA A 93 -27.25 -18.57 1.39
N ALA A 94 -28.47 -18.26 1.83
CA ALA A 94 -29.66 -18.36 0.99
C ALA A 94 -29.60 -17.44 -0.24
N LYS A 95 -28.95 -16.28 -0.11
CA LYS A 95 -28.83 -15.28 -1.19
C LYS A 95 -27.61 -15.48 -2.10
N SER A 96 -26.49 -15.94 -1.55
CA SER A 96 -25.15 -15.85 -2.18
C SER A 96 -24.34 -17.16 -2.08
N GLY A 97 -24.90 -18.24 -1.54
CA GLY A 97 -24.29 -19.57 -1.41
C GLY A 97 -23.64 -19.84 -0.05
N GLU A 98 -23.78 -21.08 0.45
CA GLU A 98 -23.33 -21.49 1.80
C GLU A 98 -21.84 -21.27 2.04
N ARG A 99 -20.98 -21.70 1.10
CA ARG A 99 -19.53 -21.58 1.23
C ARG A 99 -19.08 -20.13 1.47
N PHE A 100 -19.67 -19.19 0.75
CA PHE A 100 -19.35 -17.77 0.88
C PHE A 100 -19.75 -17.20 2.25
N ALA A 101 -20.86 -17.66 2.81
CA ALA A 101 -21.38 -17.14 4.06
C ALA A 101 -20.57 -17.60 5.29
N TYR A 102 -20.09 -18.84 5.30
CA TYR A 102 -19.35 -19.41 6.44
C TYR A 102 -17.89 -18.95 6.55
N ASP A 103 -17.24 -18.53 5.46
CA ASP A 103 -15.83 -18.07 5.47
C ASP A 103 -15.60 -16.74 6.22
N SER A 104 -16.65 -16.12 6.79
CA SER A 104 -16.62 -14.71 7.21
C SER A 104 -17.07 -14.45 8.66
N PHE A 105 -17.12 -15.45 9.54
CA PHE A 105 -17.87 -15.44 10.81
C PHE A 105 -17.12 -14.92 12.07
N PRO A 106 -17.69 -13.94 12.82
CA PRO A 106 -17.35 -13.68 14.22
C PRO A 106 -18.55 -13.77 15.20
N ASP A 107 -18.32 -14.28 16.42
CA ASP A 107 -19.31 -14.76 17.41
C ASP A 107 -19.92 -13.66 18.34
N HIS A 108 -20.18 -12.46 17.81
CA HIS A 108 -20.68 -11.31 18.59
C HIS A 108 -21.81 -10.54 17.89
N HIS A 109 -22.64 -9.79 18.65
CA HIS A 109 -23.68 -8.93 18.06
C HIS A 109 -23.06 -7.88 17.09
N PRO A 110 -23.61 -7.65 15.88
CA PRO A 110 -23.03 -6.78 14.85
C PRO A 110 -22.60 -5.38 15.31
N LYS A 111 -23.44 -4.70 16.10
CA LYS A 111 -23.08 -3.39 16.68
C LYS A 111 -21.88 -3.46 17.63
N LYS A 112 -21.74 -4.55 18.37
CA LYS A 112 -20.58 -4.75 19.26
C LYS A 112 -19.31 -5.01 18.45
N GLN A 113 -19.41 -5.78 17.36
CA GLN A 113 -18.30 -5.96 16.41
C GLN A 113 -17.84 -4.59 15.89
N LEU A 114 -18.78 -3.73 15.46
CA LEU A 114 -18.46 -2.39 14.94
C LEU A 114 -17.75 -1.52 16.00
N GLN A 115 -18.25 -1.50 17.23
CA GLN A 115 -17.64 -0.76 18.33
C GLN A 115 -16.20 -1.24 18.60
N LEU A 116 -15.98 -2.55 18.65
CA LEU A 116 -14.66 -3.14 18.89
C LEU A 116 -13.71 -2.86 17.72
N ALA A 117 -14.20 -2.90 16.48
CA ALA A 117 -13.40 -2.59 15.30
C ALA A 117 -12.93 -1.12 15.30
N VAL A 118 -13.81 -0.17 15.66
CA VAL A 118 -13.44 1.24 15.81
C VAL A 118 -12.35 1.43 16.87
N GLN A 119 -12.51 0.80 18.03
CA GLN A 119 -11.50 0.84 19.11
C GLN A 119 -10.17 0.24 18.67
N ALA A 120 -10.20 -0.93 18.01
CA ALA A 120 -9.01 -1.59 17.50
C ALA A 120 -8.26 -0.74 16.45
N VAL A 121 -8.97 -0.01 15.59
CA VAL A 121 -8.34 0.94 14.67
C VAL A 121 -7.64 2.06 15.44
N PHE A 122 -8.29 2.66 16.44
CA PHE A 122 -7.65 3.68 17.27
C PHE A 122 -6.44 3.14 18.03
N ASP A 123 -6.55 1.96 18.66
CA ASP A 123 -5.45 1.32 19.37
C ASP A 123 -4.24 1.05 18.47
N SER A 124 -4.48 0.68 17.20
CA SER A 124 -3.41 0.42 16.24
C SER A 124 -2.54 1.64 15.91
N TRP A 125 -3.03 2.86 16.20
CA TRP A 125 -2.25 4.09 16.05
C TRP A 125 -0.98 4.10 16.93
N ASP A 126 -1.05 3.46 18.09
CA ASP A 126 0.07 3.34 19.05
C ASP A 126 0.70 1.96 19.03
N SER A 127 0.56 1.22 17.92
CA SER A 127 1.30 -0.03 17.74
C SER A 127 2.82 0.24 17.73
N PRO A 128 3.66 -0.69 18.23
CA PRO A 128 5.11 -0.53 18.20
C PRO A 128 5.64 -0.23 16.79
N ARG A 129 5.04 -0.84 15.77
CA ARG A 129 5.40 -0.63 14.36
C ARG A 129 5.04 0.78 13.89
N ALA A 130 3.87 1.29 14.23
CA ALA A 130 3.45 2.65 13.87
C ALA A 130 4.32 3.71 14.58
N ILE A 131 4.61 3.53 15.87
CA ILE A 131 5.49 4.40 16.66
C ILE A 131 6.89 4.44 16.03
N LYS A 132 7.49 3.27 15.77
CA LYS A 132 8.82 3.17 15.18
C LYS A 132 8.85 3.81 13.79
N TYR A 133 7.82 3.61 12.98
CA TYR A 133 7.73 4.25 11.66
C TYR A 133 7.69 5.77 11.75
N ARG A 134 6.85 6.35 12.64
CA ARG A 134 6.81 7.81 12.85
C ARG A 134 8.17 8.34 13.31
N SER A 135 8.83 7.62 14.22
CA SER A 135 10.15 7.98 14.72
C SER A 135 11.22 8.00 13.63
N ILE A 136 11.34 6.93 12.83
CA ILE A 136 12.33 6.83 11.74
C ILE A 136 12.12 7.93 10.70
N ASN A 137 10.86 8.21 10.34
CA ASN A 137 10.52 9.19 9.32
C ASN A 137 10.34 10.61 9.88
N GLN A 138 10.63 10.84 11.18
CA GLN A 138 10.51 12.14 11.86
C GLN A 138 9.12 12.79 11.70
N ILE A 139 8.07 11.96 11.63
CA ILE A 139 6.69 12.42 11.48
C ILE A 139 6.20 12.93 12.83
N THR A 140 5.89 14.23 12.88
CA THR A 140 5.35 14.91 14.08
C THR A 140 4.07 15.68 13.73
N GLY A 141 3.26 16.00 14.74
CA GLY A 141 2.06 16.84 14.58
C GLY A 141 0.78 16.14 14.12
N LEU A 142 0.81 14.83 13.83
CA LEU A 142 -0.41 14.08 13.50
C LEU A 142 -1.25 13.79 14.75
N MET A 143 -2.56 14.02 14.65
CA MET A 143 -3.51 13.83 15.77
C MET A 143 -3.84 12.36 16.04
N GLY A 144 -3.91 11.54 14.98
CA GLY A 144 -4.38 10.17 15.06
C GLY A 144 -4.65 9.54 13.70
N THR A 145 -5.45 8.48 13.70
CA THR A 145 -6.01 7.84 12.49
C THR A 145 -7.52 8.05 12.42
N ALA A 146 -8.06 8.23 11.22
CA ALA A 146 -9.50 8.14 11.00
C ALA A 146 -9.94 6.66 10.94
N VAL A 147 -11.25 6.44 11.08
CA VAL A 147 -11.89 5.14 10.84
C VAL A 147 -12.92 5.29 9.72
N ASN A 148 -12.71 4.60 8.61
CA ASN A 148 -13.67 4.55 7.52
C ASN A 148 -14.54 3.30 7.67
N ILE A 149 -15.85 3.50 7.81
CA ILE A 149 -16.86 2.44 7.91
C ILE A 149 -17.67 2.49 6.62
N GLN A 150 -17.59 1.44 5.81
CA GLN A 150 -18.14 1.45 4.45
C GLN A 150 -18.92 0.17 4.15
N CYS A 151 -20.04 0.28 3.44
CA CYS A 151 -20.81 -0.88 2.96
C CYS A 151 -19.92 -1.83 2.15
N MET A 152 -20.06 -3.13 2.42
CA MET A 152 -19.38 -4.17 1.65
C MET A 152 -19.88 -4.22 0.21
N VAL A 153 -18.95 -4.57 -0.69
CA VAL A 153 -19.20 -4.99 -2.06
C VAL A 153 -18.38 -6.25 -2.29
N PHE A 154 -18.97 -7.23 -2.97
CA PHE A 154 -18.45 -8.60 -3.07
C PHE A 154 -17.94 -8.92 -4.47
N GLY A 155 -16.62 -9.11 -4.58
CA GLY A 155 -15.95 -9.57 -5.80
C GLY A 155 -15.97 -11.09 -5.96
N ASN A 156 -16.50 -11.82 -4.99
CA ASN A 156 -16.48 -13.28 -4.91
C ASN A 156 -17.87 -13.95 -4.99
N MET A 157 -18.84 -13.30 -5.65
CA MET A 157 -20.18 -13.86 -5.90
C MET A 157 -20.27 -14.71 -7.19
N GLY A 158 -19.14 -15.18 -7.73
CA GLY A 158 -19.07 -15.95 -8.97
C GLY A 158 -18.38 -15.23 -10.12
N ASN A 159 -18.55 -15.76 -11.35
CA ASN A 159 -17.73 -15.39 -12.51
C ASN A 159 -18.00 -13.99 -13.09
N THR A 160 -19.10 -13.34 -12.67
CA THR A 160 -19.43 -11.95 -13.01
C THR A 160 -18.97 -10.95 -11.95
N SER A 161 -18.25 -11.43 -10.94
CA SER A 161 -17.68 -10.64 -9.86
C SER A 161 -16.16 -10.79 -9.82
N GLY A 162 -15.48 -9.76 -9.36
CA GLY A 162 -14.04 -9.78 -9.18
C GLY A 162 -13.53 -8.53 -8.48
N THR A 163 -12.24 -8.49 -8.24
CA THR A 163 -11.58 -7.39 -7.55
C THR A 163 -10.24 -7.10 -8.20
N GLY A 164 -9.72 -5.89 -8.04
CA GLY A 164 -8.39 -5.61 -8.52
C GLY A 164 -7.77 -4.36 -7.94
N VAL A 165 -6.51 -4.19 -8.34
CA VAL A 165 -5.65 -3.07 -8.00
C VAL A 165 -5.07 -2.58 -9.32
N LEU A 166 -5.23 -1.29 -9.61
CA LEU A 166 -4.68 -0.71 -10.83
C LEU A 166 -4.06 0.65 -10.61
N PHE A 167 -3.05 0.92 -11.41
CA PHE A 167 -2.46 2.23 -11.62
C PHE A 167 -2.92 2.73 -12.99
N THR A 168 -3.26 4.02 -13.05
CA THR A 168 -3.65 4.66 -14.32
C THR A 168 -2.48 4.76 -15.32
N ARG A 169 -1.26 4.55 -14.84
CA ARG A 169 0.01 4.48 -15.59
C ARG A 169 0.92 3.46 -14.93
N ASN A 170 1.87 2.88 -15.66
CA ASN A 170 2.85 1.96 -15.09
C ASN A 170 3.69 2.67 -14.00
N PRO A 171 3.67 2.21 -12.73
CA PRO A 171 4.35 2.90 -11.63
C PRO A 171 5.88 2.79 -11.71
N SER A 172 6.40 1.81 -12.45
CA SER A 172 7.82 1.54 -12.61
C SER A 172 8.44 2.30 -13.79
N THR A 173 7.74 2.33 -14.92
CA THR A 173 8.26 2.93 -16.16
C THR A 173 7.70 4.32 -16.44
N GLY A 174 6.51 4.65 -15.91
CA GLY A 174 5.76 5.87 -16.23
C GLY A 174 4.90 5.78 -17.50
N GLU A 175 4.89 4.63 -18.19
CA GLU A 175 4.10 4.41 -19.41
C GLU A 175 2.61 4.70 -19.19
N LYS A 176 1.99 5.45 -20.13
CA LYS A 176 0.57 5.81 -20.09
C LYS A 176 -0.33 4.64 -20.52
N LYS A 177 -0.37 3.59 -19.70
CA LYS A 177 -1.20 2.39 -19.86
C LYS A 177 -1.69 1.93 -18.49
N LEU A 178 -2.93 1.44 -18.43
CA LEU A 178 -3.45 0.80 -17.21
C LEU A 178 -2.54 -0.37 -16.84
N TYR A 179 -2.07 -0.39 -15.60
CA TYR A 179 -1.16 -1.40 -15.07
C TYR A 179 -1.72 -1.92 -13.75
N GLY A 180 -1.98 -3.22 -13.66
CA GLY A 180 -2.61 -3.77 -12.47
C GLY A 180 -3.00 -5.23 -12.63
N GLU A 181 -3.57 -5.76 -11.57
CA GLU A 181 -4.07 -7.13 -11.50
C GLU A 181 -5.57 -7.09 -11.25
N PHE A 182 -6.27 -8.06 -11.84
CA PHE A 182 -7.69 -8.27 -11.64
C PHE A 182 -7.94 -9.76 -11.46
N LEU A 183 -8.58 -10.11 -10.36
CA LEU A 183 -8.88 -11.49 -9.98
C LEU A 183 -10.39 -11.69 -10.01
N VAL A 184 -10.84 -12.62 -10.85
CA VAL A 184 -12.24 -13.05 -10.92
C VAL A 184 -12.56 -13.92 -9.71
N ASN A 185 -13.76 -13.74 -9.16
CA ASN A 185 -14.24 -14.48 -8.00
C ASN A 185 -13.32 -14.38 -6.76
N ALA A 186 -12.78 -13.19 -6.52
CA ALA A 186 -11.87 -12.88 -5.42
C ALA A 186 -12.29 -11.57 -4.73
N GLN A 187 -11.85 -11.37 -3.48
CA GLN A 187 -12.20 -10.21 -2.68
C GLN A 187 -10.95 -9.37 -2.34
N ASP A 188 -11.01 -8.07 -2.62
CA ASP A 188 -9.98 -7.07 -2.29
C ASP A 188 -10.65 -5.67 -2.24
N ILE A 189 -9.90 -4.62 -1.92
CA ILE A 189 -10.42 -3.38 -1.35
C ILE A 189 -10.17 -2.11 -2.16
N GLU A 190 -9.63 -2.18 -3.38
CA GLU A 190 -9.34 -0.99 -4.20
C GLU A 190 -10.44 -0.68 -5.22
N PHE A 191 -10.73 -1.60 -6.13
CA PHE A 191 -11.98 -1.61 -6.90
C PHE A 191 -12.57 -3.02 -6.93
N THR A 192 -13.90 -3.10 -6.96
CA THR A 192 -14.62 -4.37 -6.95
C THR A 192 -15.72 -4.32 -8.01
N VAL A 193 -15.85 -5.39 -8.77
CA VAL A 193 -16.99 -5.65 -9.64
C VAL A 193 -17.87 -6.67 -8.92
N GLN A 194 -19.10 -6.29 -8.61
CA GLN A 194 -20.10 -7.21 -8.05
C GLN A 194 -21.21 -7.37 -9.09
N GLU A 195 -21.34 -8.58 -9.64
CA GLU A 195 -22.39 -8.91 -10.62
C GLU A 195 -22.45 -7.89 -11.77
N SER A 196 -21.31 -7.68 -12.42
CA SER A 196 -21.12 -6.72 -13.52
C SER A 196 -21.27 -5.23 -13.16
N ARG A 197 -21.43 -4.89 -11.87
CA ARG A 197 -21.43 -3.49 -11.40
C ARG A 197 -20.09 -3.10 -10.80
N LEU A 198 -19.45 -2.07 -11.36
CA LEU A 198 -18.18 -1.52 -10.87
C LEU A 198 -18.37 -0.61 -9.65
N TRP A 199 -17.53 -0.82 -8.64
CA TRP A 199 -17.41 0.00 -7.44
C TRP A 199 -15.96 0.39 -7.19
N MET A 200 -15.77 1.65 -6.82
CA MET A 200 -14.48 2.24 -6.47
C MET A 200 -14.40 2.37 -4.94
N LEU A 201 -13.49 1.64 -4.31
CA LEU A 201 -13.40 1.57 -2.84
C LEU A 201 -12.24 2.41 -2.31
N GLN A 202 -11.12 2.47 -3.03
CA GLN A 202 -9.98 3.29 -2.64
C GLN A 202 -9.32 3.92 -3.86
N CYS A 203 -8.94 5.20 -3.75
CA CYS A 203 -8.05 5.86 -4.69
C CYS A 203 -7.06 6.72 -3.92
N ARG A 204 -5.77 6.58 -4.22
CA ARG A 204 -4.69 7.36 -3.63
C ARG A 204 -3.65 7.68 -4.69
N SER A 205 -2.79 8.64 -4.40
CA SER A 205 -1.59 8.86 -5.21
C SER A 205 -0.77 7.56 -5.25
N GLY A 206 -0.66 6.97 -6.44
CA GLY A 206 0.12 5.75 -6.63
C GLY A 206 1.58 5.99 -6.30
N LYS A 207 2.13 5.15 -5.41
CA LYS A 207 3.58 5.04 -5.22
C LYS A 207 4.21 4.65 -6.55
N ARG A 208 5.33 5.29 -6.86
CA ARG A 208 6.02 5.16 -8.14
C ARG A 208 7.51 5.27 -7.93
N THR A 209 8.25 4.94 -8.96
CA THR A 209 9.70 5.01 -8.97
C THR A 209 10.15 6.40 -9.41
N GLY A 210 11.41 6.75 -9.15
CA GLY A 210 11.94 8.03 -9.62
C GLY A 210 11.76 8.25 -11.13
N LYS A 211 12.14 7.24 -11.92
CA LYS A 211 11.95 7.22 -13.38
C LYS A 211 10.48 7.41 -13.77
N GLY A 212 9.58 6.65 -13.13
CA GLY A 212 8.14 6.76 -13.36
C GLY A 212 7.59 8.14 -13.02
N ALA A 213 8.02 8.74 -11.90
CA ALA A 213 7.60 10.08 -11.48
C ALA A 213 7.94 11.15 -12.51
N VAL A 214 9.21 11.18 -12.96
CA VAL A 214 9.70 12.15 -13.95
C VAL A 214 8.96 11.97 -15.28
N LYS A 215 8.88 10.75 -15.80
CA LYS A 215 8.16 10.48 -17.06
C LYS A 215 6.70 10.94 -16.99
N ILE A 216 5.99 10.59 -15.91
CA ILE A 216 4.58 10.96 -15.76
C ILE A 216 4.42 12.47 -15.73
N ALA A 217 5.26 13.17 -14.97
CA ALA A 217 5.25 14.63 -14.90
C ALA A 217 5.47 15.26 -16.29
N VAL A 218 6.45 14.77 -17.04
CA VAL A 218 6.76 15.26 -18.39
C VAL A 218 5.60 15.00 -19.35
N ASP A 219 5.07 13.78 -19.38
CA ASP A 219 3.94 13.41 -20.22
C ASP A 219 2.66 14.24 -19.88
N MET A 220 2.45 14.60 -18.62
CA MET A 220 1.31 15.41 -18.20
C MET A 220 1.43 16.87 -18.65
N VAL A 221 2.64 17.44 -18.66
CA VAL A 221 2.90 18.77 -19.22
C VAL A 221 2.72 18.75 -20.74
N ASN A 222 3.34 17.78 -21.42
CA ASN A 222 3.22 17.62 -22.88
C ASN A 222 1.78 17.38 -23.32
N GLY A 223 0.99 16.68 -22.49
CA GLY A 223 -0.44 16.46 -22.71
C GLY A 223 -1.34 17.63 -22.30
N GLY A 224 -0.80 18.75 -21.82
CA GLY A 224 -1.56 19.94 -21.42
C GLY A 224 -2.43 19.76 -20.16
N LEU A 225 -2.18 18.72 -19.35
CA LEU A 225 -2.95 18.45 -18.13
C LEU A 225 -2.49 19.32 -16.95
N ILE A 226 -1.22 19.69 -16.92
CA ILE A 226 -0.61 20.52 -15.88
C ILE A 226 0.46 21.44 -16.49
N ASP A 227 0.85 22.49 -15.77
CA ASP A 227 2.00 23.31 -16.14
C ASP A 227 3.32 22.76 -15.57
N ALA A 228 4.45 23.26 -16.08
CA ALA A 228 5.78 22.84 -15.63
C ALA A 228 6.04 23.16 -14.15
N ARG A 229 5.42 24.22 -13.60
CA ARG A 229 5.54 24.59 -12.19
C ARG A 229 4.87 23.54 -11.28
N THR A 230 3.74 23.00 -11.69
CA THR A 230 3.01 21.93 -11.01
C THR A 230 3.77 20.62 -11.13
N ALA A 231 4.30 20.32 -12.33
CA ALA A 231 5.09 19.12 -12.58
C ALA A 231 6.30 18.98 -11.64
N ILE A 232 7.02 20.06 -11.36
CA ILE A 232 8.17 20.06 -10.43
C ILE A 232 7.75 19.64 -9.01
N LYS A 233 6.56 20.03 -8.56
CA LYS A 233 6.06 19.66 -7.23
C LYS A 233 5.61 18.21 -7.13
N MET A 234 5.40 17.53 -8.26
CA MET A 234 4.98 16.13 -8.29
C MET A 234 6.15 15.15 -8.15
N VAL A 235 7.40 15.62 -8.30
CA VAL A 235 8.61 14.79 -8.18
C VAL A 235 9.37 15.23 -6.93
N GLU A 236 9.22 14.44 -5.86
CA GLU A 236 9.96 14.64 -4.61
C GLU A 236 11.48 14.45 -4.81
N PRO A 237 12.34 15.13 -4.03
CA PRO A 237 13.80 15.02 -4.20
C PRO A 237 14.33 13.58 -4.12
N GLN A 238 13.74 12.74 -3.27
CA GLN A 238 14.10 11.32 -3.11
C GLN A 238 13.89 10.51 -4.39
N TYR A 239 12.96 10.92 -5.27
CA TYR A 239 12.79 10.30 -6.57
C TYR A 239 13.93 10.62 -7.53
N LEU A 240 14.51 11.81 -7.45
CA LEU A 240 15.70 12.14 -8.24
C LEU A 240 16.91 11.34 -7.75
N GLU A 241 17.07 11.20 -6.43
CA GLU A 241 18.11 10.35 -5.83
C GLU A 241 18.02 8.90 -6.33
N GLN A 242 16.81 8.34 -6.43
CA GLN A 242 16.60 7.00 -6.99
C GLN A 242 17.09 6.86 -8.43
N ILE A 243 16.91 7.87 -9.27
CA ILE A 243 17.42 7.86 -10.64
C ILE A 243 18.95 7.91 -10.65
N LEU A 244 19.55 8.53 -9.62
CA LEU A 244 20.99 8.58 -9.40
C LEU A 244 21.55 7.30 -8.78
N HIS A 245 20.73 6.31 -8.43
CA HIS A 245 21.22 5.02 -7.94
C HIS A 245 21.92 4.21 -9.04
N PRO A 246 22.94 3.41 -8.67
CA PRO A 246 23.66 2.60 -9.63
C PRO A 246 22.77 1.60 -10.36
N GLN A 247 23.13 1.30 -11.61
CA GLN A 247 22.51 0.26 -12.43
C GLN A 247 23.53 -0.85 -12.69
N PHE A 248 23.11 -2.01 -13.21
CA PHE A 248 24.10 -2.99 -13.69
C PHE A 248 24.68 -2.53 -15.04
N GLU A 249 26.00 -2.69 -15.20
CA GLU A 249 26.76 -2.23 -16.37
C GLU A 249 26.28 -2.87 -17.69
N ASP A 250 26.03 -4.17 -17.68
CA ASP A 250 25.43 -4.89 -18.81
C ASP A 250 24.67 -6.14 -18.34
N SER A 251 23.36 -6.15 -18.62
CA SER A 251 22.47 -7.27 -18.26
C SER A 251 22.78 -8.59 -18.96
N SER A 252 23.42 -8.55 -20.12
CA SER A 252 23.78 -9.74 -20.88
C SER A 252 24.90 -10.55 -20.21
N THR A 253 25.76 -9.88 -19.42
CA THR A 253 26.97 -10.46 -18.80
C THR A 253 26.70 -11.34 -17.58
N TYR A 254 25.46 -11.40 -17.11
CA TYR A 254 25.09 -12.18 -15.93
C TYR A 254 23.93 -13.14 -16.12
N LYS A 255 23.45 -13.32 -17.36
CA LYS A 255 22.30 -14.20 -17.66
C LYS A 255 22.54 -15.64 -17.20
N ASP A 256 23.76 -16.14 -17.32
CA ASP A 256 24.20 -17.46 -16.85
C ASP A 256 24.21 -17.61 -15.31
N LYS A 257 24.10 -16.49 -14.59
CA LYS A 257 24.17 -16.42 -13.12
C LYS A 257 22.85 -16.01 -12.48
N VAL A 258 21.81 -15.81 -13.28
CA VAL A 258 20.44 -15.65 -12.80
C VAL A 258 19.97 -17.00 -12.25
N ILE A 259 19.57 -16.99 -10.98
CA ILE A 259 19.12 -18.20 -10.26
C ILE A 259 17.63 -18.20 -9.98
N ALA A 260 17.00 -17.03 -9.99
CA ALA A 260 15.55 -16.88 -9.88
C ALA A 260 15.09 -15.56 -10.49
N LYS A 261 13.78 -15.46 -10.67
CA LYS A 261 13.11 -14.24 -11.08
C LYS A 261 11.85 -14.05 -10.24
N GLY A 262 11.78 -12.95 -9.51
CA GLY A 262 10.60 -12.51 -8.78
C GLY A 262 9.84 -11.41 -9.51
N LEU A 263 8.90 -10.79 -8.80
CA LEU A 263 8.21 -9.59 -9.28
C LEU A 263 9.13 -8.37 -9.12
N PRO A 264 9.26 -7.51 -10.14
CA PRO A 264 10.05 -6.28 -10.08
C PRO A 264 9.34 -5.21 -9.21
N ALA A 265 9.42 -5.37 -7.89
CA ALA A 265 8.68 -4.54 -6.93
C ALA A 265 9.21 -3.10 -6.83
N SER A 266 10.52 -2.90 -6.97
CA SER A 266 11.16 -1.58 -6.96
C SER A 266 12.41 -1.61 -7.84
N PRO A 267 12.59 -0.66 -8.78
CA PRO A 267 13.72 -0.64 -9.70
C PRO A 267 15.03 -0.28 -9.00
N GLY A 268 16.13 -0.62 -9.67
CA GLY A 268 17.49 -0.39 -9.20
C GLY A 268 18.31 -1.67 -9.16
N ALA A 269 19.62 -1.52 -8.97
CA ALA A 269 20.55 -2.61 -8.81
C ALA A 269 21.10 -2.60 -7.39
N ALA A 270 20.92 -3.71 -6.67
CA ALA A 270 21.46 -3.90 -5.33
C ALA A 270 22.50 -5.03 -5.34
N MET A 271 23.57 -4.88 -4.56
CA MET A 271 24.60 -5.90 -4.35
C MET A 271 25.02 -5.87 -2.89
N GLY A 272 25.02 -7.02 -2.24
CA GLY A 272 25.37 -7.12 -0.83
C GLY A 272 25.52 -8.56 -0.37
N GLN A 273 25.91 -8.71 0.89
CA GLN A 273 25.94 -9.99 1.56
C GLN A 273 24.55 -10.32 2.10
N ILE A 274 24.08 -11.55 1.90
CA ILE A 274 22.75 -11.95 2.36
C ILE A 274 22.70 -12.05 3.88
N VAL A 275 21.61 -11.54 4.46
CA VAL A 275 21.25 -11.67 5.88
C VAL A 275 19.78 -12.04 6.00
N PHE A 276 19.40 -12.67 7.11
CA PHE A 276 18.06 -13.23 7.30
C PHE A 276 17.21 -12.52 8.35
N SER A 277 17.79 -11.53 9.05
CA SER A 277 17.07 -10.72 10.03
C SER A 277 17.28 -9.22 9.77
N ALA A 278 16.29 -8.42 10.15
CA ALA A 278 16.40 -6.96 10.07
C ALA A 278 17.47 -6.42 11.04
N ASP A 279 17.62 -7.04 12.20
CA ASP A 279 18.62 -6.66 13.22
C ASP A 279 20.05 -6.89 12.68
N ASP A 280 20.29 -8.01 11.99
CA ASP A 280 21.59 -8.28 11.36
C ASP A 280 21.85 -7.31 10.20
N ALA A 281 20.82 -6.98 9.41
CA ALA A 281 20.93 -5.98 8.35
C ALA A 281 21.34 -4.61 8.91
N GLU A 282 20.73 -4.17 10.01
CA GLU A 282 21.09 -2.92 10.70
C GLU A 282 22.52 -2.98 11.28
N ALA A 283 22.87 -4.07 11.97
CA ALA A 283 24.19 -4.24 12.58
C ALA A 283 25.32 -4.28 11.53
N TRP A 284 25.11 -4.97 10.41
CA TRP A 284 26.09 -5.06 9.33
C TRP A 284 26.20 -3.74 8.56
N HIS A 285 25.08 -3.03 8.36
CA HIS A 285 25.10 -1.70 7.78
C HIS A 285 25.88 -0.72 8.66
N ALA A 286 25.70 -0.76 9.98
CA ALA A 286 26.46 0.05 10.94
C ALA A 286 27.98 -0.24 10.91
N GLN A 287 28.37 -1.44 10.49
CA GLN A 287 29.77 -1.82 10.24
C GLN A 287 30.28 -1.44 8.84
N GLY A 288 29.47 -0.76 8.03
CA GLY A 288 29.82 -0.35 6.66
C GLY A 288 29.70 -1.46 5.61
N LYS A 289 29.05 -2.59 5.93
CA LYS A 289 28.81 -3.67 4.95
C LYS A 289 27.56 -3.37 4.11
N SER A 290 27.61 -3.74 2.83
CA SER A 290 26.42 -3.78 1.96
C SER A 290 25.67 -5.09 2.18
N VAL A 291 24.36 -5.02 2.39
CA VAL A 291 23.54 -6.18 2.76
C VAL A 291 22.36 -6.38 1.81
N ILE A 292 21.95 -7.64 1.64
CA ILE A 292 20.69 -8.03 1.01
C ILE A 292 19.87 -8.77 2.07
N LEU A 293 18.77 -8.17 2.51
CA LEU A 293 17.88 -8.81 3.46
C LEU A 293 16.92 -9.75 2.73
N LYS A 294 16.98 -11.04 3.02
CA LYS A 294 15.90 -11.98 2.68
C LYS A 294 14.96 -12.06 3.86
N LYS A 295 13.72 -11.60 3.67
CA LYS A 295 12.64 -11.72 4.64
C LYS A 295 11.71 -12.84 4.20
N GLU A 296 11.26 -13.66 5.14
CA GLU A 296 10.26 -14.70 4.91
C GLU A 296 8.97 -14.32 5.63
N ASP A 297 7.82 -14.61 5.03
CA ASP A 297 6.50 -14.26 5.59
C ASP A 297 6.00 -15.29 6.63
N GLN A 298 6.69 -16.42 6.85
CA GLN A 298 6.30 -17.44 7.83
C GLN A 298 7.48 -18.04 8.61
N TYR A 299 7.21 -18.32 9.89
CA TYR A 299 8.15 -18.74 10.93
C TYR A 299 8.62 -20.20 10.77
N PHE A 300 9.68 -20.46 10.01
CA PHE A 300 10.51 -21.65 10.20
C PHE A 300 11.95 -21.35 9.82
N ILE A 301 12.85 -21.17 10.79
CA ILE A 301 14.30 -21.18 10.56
C ILE A 301 14.89 -22.26 11.47
N VAL A 302 15.36 -23.35 10.85
CA VAL A 302 16.30 -24.28 11.51
C VAL A 302 17.68 -24.23 10.82
N VAL A 303 17.85 -23.51 9.71
CA VAL A 303 19.15 -23.29 9.06
C VAL A 303 19.17 -21.91 8.38
N GLN A 304 20.19 -21.08 8.64
CA GLN A 304 20.39 -19.73 8.05
C GLN A 304 20.87 -19.82 6.58
N VAL A 305 20.03 -20.39 5.73
CA VAL A 305 20.33 -20.67 4.34
C VAL A 305 19.06 -20.44 3.52
N VAL A 306 19.19 -19.86 2.33
CA VAL A 306 18.09 -19.84 1.35
C VAL A 306 18.38 -20.81 0.23
N VAL A 307 17.37 -21.61 -0.12
CA VAL A 307 17.42 -22.50 -1.29
C VAL A 307 16.67 -21.82 -2.43
N ILE A 308 17.36 -21.59 -3.54
CA ILE A 308 16.79 -21.00 -4.75
C ILE A 308 17.06 -21.97 -5.91
N GLY A 309 16.02 -22.70 -6.33
CA GLY A 309 16.18 -23.81 -7.27
C GLY A 309 16.98 -24.95 -6.64
N ASP A 310 18.08 -25.34 -7.26
CA ASP A 310 19.04 -26.34 -6.80
C ASP A 310 20.19 -25.75 -5.95
N LYS A 311 20.19 -24.43 -5.74
CA LYS A 311 21.31 -23.73 -5.08
C LYS A 311 21.01 -23.35 -3.65
N VAL A 312 22.03 -23.53 -2.83
CA VAL A 312 22.03 -23.31 -1.39
C VAL A 312 22.92 -22.10 -1.11
N ILE A 313 22.35 -21.03 -0.54
CA ILE A 313 23.05 -19.75 -0.30
C ILE A 313 23.04 -19.45 1.19
N SER A 314 24.23 -19.35 1.79
CA SER A 314 24.42 -19.15 3.22
C SER A 314 24.50 -17.66 3.60
N GLU A 315 24.25 -17.35 4.87
CA GLU A 315 24.45 -15.99 5.41
C GLU A 315 25.86 -15.47 5.11
N GLY A 316 25.96 -14.21 4.70
CA GLY A 316 27.22 -13.57 4.34
C GLY A 316 27.68 -13.78 2.91
N GLU A 317 27.07 -14.70 2.15
CA GLU A 317 27.36 -14.88 0.73
C GLU A 317 26.87 -13.68 -0.10
N TRP A 318 27.57 -13.40 -1.18
CA TRP A 318 27.25 -12.27 -2.05
C TRP A 318 26.12 -12.58 -3.00
N LEU A 319 25.15 -11.68 -3.04
CA LEU A 319 24.02 -11.72 -3.95
C LEU A 319 23.83 -10.34 -4.61
N SER A 320 23.36 -10.35 -5.84
CA SER A 320 22.94 -9.16 -6.56
C SER A 320 21.47 -9.29 -6.97
N VAL A 321 20.71 -8.20 -6.88
CA VAL A 321 19.28 -8.16 -7.23
C VAL A 321 19.05 -7.05 -8.23
N ASN A 322 18.41 -7.39 -9.35
CA ASN A 322 17.91 -6.43 -10.32
C ASN A 322 16.43 -6.16 -10.03
N GLY A 323 16.15 -5.10 -9.31
CA GLY A 323 14.79 -4.71 -8.94
C GLY A 323 13.95 -4.24 -10.13
N SER A 324 14.58 -3.90 -11.26
CA SER A 324 13.89 -3.48 -12.49
C SER A 324 13.35 -4.66 -13.29
N THR A 325 14.01 -5.83 -13.24
CA THR A 325 13.63 -7.05 -13.98
C THR A 325 13.13 -8.17 -13.07
N GLY A 326 13.35 -8.06 -11.76
CA GLY A 326 13.06 -9.09 -10.76
C GLY A 326 14.13 -10.19 -10.69
N GLU A 327 15.23 -10.08 -11.42
CA GLU A 327 16.27 -11.12 -11.48
C GLU A 327 17.10 -11.17 -10.19
N VAL A 328 17.26 -12.39 -9.65
CA VAL A 328 18.15 -12.71 -8.54
C VAL A 328 19.42 -13.35 -9.10
N ILE A 329 20.57 -12.73 -8.83
CA ILE A 329 21.84 -13.01 -9.51
C ILE A 329 22.88 -13.42 -8.47
N LEU A 330 23.54 -14.57 -8.66
CA LEU A 330 24.59 -15.01 -7.76
C LEU A 330 25.82 -14.10 -7.81
N GLY A 331 26.43 -13.84 -6.65
CA GLY A 331 27.70 -13.16 -6.50
C GLY A 331 27.65 -11.65 -6.74
N LYS A 332 28.83 -11.05 -6.79
CA LYS A 332 29.02 -9.62 -7.07
C LYS A 332 28.84 -9.31 -8.55
N ARG A 333 28.20 -8.17 -8.85
CA ARG A 333 28.03 -7.64 -10.21
C ARG A 333 28.49 -6.20 -10.26
N ARG A 334 29.07 -5.80 -11.40
CA ARG A 334 29.53 -4.43 -11.59
C ARG A 334 28.33 -3.51 -11.73
N LEU A 335 28.38 -2.42 -10.99
CA LEU A 335 27.42 -1.35 -11.06
C LEU A 335 28.02 -0.22 -11.88
N SER A 336 27.22 0.36 -12.77
CA SER A 336 27.54 1.55 -13.55
C SER A 336 26.79 2.77 -13.01
N PRO A 337 27.35 3.97 -13.21
CA PRO A 337 26.61 5.20 -12.99
C PRO A 337 25.34 5.21 -13.86
N PRO A 338 24.23 5.77 -13.38
CA PRO A 338 22.99 5.79 -14.12
C PRO A 338 23.10 6.69 -15.35
N THR A 339 22.43 6.28 -16.43
CA THR A 339 22.28 7.10 -17.63
C THR A 339 21.10 8.05 -17.45
N LEU A 340 21.33 9.34 -17.68
CA LEU A 340 20.27 10.35 -17.65
C LEU A 340 19.33 10.12 -18.86
N SER A 341 18.02 10.22 -18.63
CA SER A 341 17.01 10.12 -19.70
C SER A 341 16.63 11.51 -20.24
N GLY A 342 16.17 11.59 -21.49
CA GLY A 342 15.72 12.86 -22.08
C GLY A 342 14.56 13.53 -21.31
N ASP A 343 13.69 12.71 -20.69
CA ASP A 343 12.63 13.23 -19.80
C ASP A 343 13.23 13.90 -18.56
N LEU A 344 14.33 13.38 -18.01
CA LEU A 344 15.01 13.97 -16.87
C LEU A 344 15.66 15.31 -17.24
N GLU A 345 16.34 15.40 -18.39
CA GLU A 345 16.90 16.67 -18.87
C GLU A 345 15.80 17.72 -19.07
N THR A 346 14.68 17.33 -19.68
CA THR A 346 13.51 18.19 -19.87
C THR A 346 12.98 18.68 -18.52
N PHE A 347 12.79 17.76 -17.57
CA PHE A 347 12.31 18.08 -16.23
C PHE A 347 13.27 19.02 -15.48
N MET A 348 14.58 18.75 -15.52
CA MET A 348 15.59 19.58 -14.87
C MET A 348 15.68 20.97 -15.50
N SER A 349 15.47 21.11 -16.82
CA SER A 349 15.39 22.42 -17.47
C SER A 349 14.28 23.29 -16.90
N TRP A 350 13.15 22.69 -16.50
CA TRP A 350 12.07 23.40 -15.83
C TRP A 350 12.48 23.83 -14.42
N ALA A 351 13.10 22.92 -13.66
CA ALA A 351 13.61 23.23 -12.33
C ALA A 351 14.61 24.39 -12.35
N ASP A 352 15.57 24.37 -13.29
CA ASP A 352 16.54 25.44 -13.51
C ASP A 352 15.88 26.77 -13.90
N LYS A 353 14.82 26.72 -14.72
CA LYS A 353 14.07 27.92 -15.11
C LYS A 353 13.36 28.60 -13.93
N PHE A 354 12.85 27.82 -12.98
CA PHE A 354 12.07 28.36 -11.86
C PHE A 354 12.87 28.61 -10.59
N ARG A 355 14.06 28.03 -10.43
CA ARG A 355 14.88 28.27 -9.24
C ARG A 355 15.42 29.70 -9.22
N HIS A 356 15.43 30.29 -8.03
CA HIS A 356 16.09 31.57 -7.79
C HIS A 356 17.53 31.39 -7.34
N LEU A 357 17.79 30.34 -6.56
CA LEU A 357 19.12 30.04 -6.03
C LEU A 357 20.02 29.42 -7.10
N LYS A 358 21.31 29.78 -7.07
CA LYS A 358 22.35 29.04 -7.80
C LYS A 358 22.72 27.78 -7.00
N VAL A 359 22.97 26.68 -7.72
CA VAL A 359 23.55 25.45 -7.16
C VAL A 359 24.99 25.38 -7.63
N LEU A 360 25.94 25.39 -6.68
CA LEU A 360 27.37 25.35 -6.96
C LEU A 360 27.93 24.06 -6.37
N GLN A 361 28.85 23.41 -7.08
CA GLN A 361 29.62 22.32 -6.51
C GLN A 361 30.82 22.91 -5.75
N PRO A 362 31.11 22.49 -4.52
CA PRO A 362 32.38 22.84 -3.88
C PRO A 362 33.48 22.28 -4.76
N PHE A 363 34.41 23.13 -5.22
CA PHE A 363 35.64 22.64 -5.83
C PHE A 363 36.31 21.71 -4.80
N LEU A 364 36.45 20.43 -5.15
CA LEU A 364 37.39 19.55 -4.48
C LEU A 364 38.78 20.15 -4.77
N LEU A 365 39.32 20.85 -3.78
CA LEU A 365 40.73 21.27 -3.75
C LEU A 365 41.62 20.06 -3.47
#